data_AF-A0A7K2Y0H7-F1
#
_entry.id   AF-A0A7K2Y0H7-F1
#
_cell.length_a   1.000
_cell.length_b   1.000
_cell.length_c   1.000
_cell.angle_alpha   90.00
_cell.angle_beta   90.00
_cell.angle_gamma   90.00
#
_symmetry.space_group_name_H-M   'P 1'
#
loop_
_entity.id
_entity.type
_entity.pdbx_description
1 polymer ?
#
loop_
_entity_poly.entity_id
_entity_poly.type
_entity_poly.pdbx_seq_one_letter_code
_entity_poly.pdbx_strand_id
1 'polypeptide(L)'
;MSWRGELGEATSVGWVPDQGMMIWISVTDLLDSLHGLLTGRSGNASFGSVDSSFSISFRATKTAVGVRGRCGPVARVGRAELAEAVLSAAEELASRHLCAVPRRDGVTHDYMSALDRFRLTAERQC
;
A
#
# COMPACT_ATOMS: atom_id res chain seq x y z
N MET A 1 -7.57 -16.12 -3.82
CA MET A 1 -7.55 -15.84 -5.27
C MET A 1 -7.27 -17.15 -6.01
N SER A 2 -8.08 -17.54 -7.00
CA SER A 2 -7.95 -18.82 -7.72
C SER A 2 -7.88 -18.60 -9.23
N TRP A 3 -6.87 -19.15 -9.87
CA TRP A 3 -6.66 -19.13 -11.31
C TRP A 3 -6.70 -20.56 -11.84
N ARG A 4 -7.53 -20.82 -12.86
CA ARG A 4 -7.63 -22.12 -13.52
C ARG A 4 -7.29 -22.00 -14.99
N GLY A 5 -6.52 -22.96 -15.48
CA GLY A 5 -6.21 -23.17 -16.90
C GLY A 5 -6.12 -24.65 -17.25
N GLU A 6 -5.87 -24.97 -18.51
CA GLU A 6 -5.86 -26.35 -19.03
C GLU A 6 -4.80 -27.25 -18.39
N LEU A 7 -3.82 -26.66 -17.70
CA LEU A 7 -2.72 -27.37 -17.04
C LEU A 7 -2.84 -27.40 -15.50
N GLY A 8 -3.91 -26.87 -14.93
CA GLY A 8 -4.17 -26.96 -13.49
C GLY A 8 -4.77 -25.71 -12.86
N GLU A 9 -4.80 -25.73 -11.53
CA GLU A 9 -5.37 -24.70 -10.68
C GLU A 9 -4.30 -24.17 -9.72
N ALA A 10 -4.08 -22.86 -9.73
CA ALA A 10 -3.30 -22.16 -8.73
C ALA A 10 -4.28 -21.41 -7.83
N THR A 11 -4.35 -21.81 -6.57
CA THR A 11 -5.21 -21.16 -5.57
C THR A 11 -4.37 -20.70 -4.39
N SER A 12 -4.64 -19.48 -3.90
CA SER A 12 -4.09 -19.02 -2.62
C SER A 12 -4.85 -19.57 -1.40
N VAL A 13 -5.95 -20.32 -1.63
CA VAL A 13 -6.76 -20.94 -0.59
C VAL A 13 -5.95 -22.04 0.11
N GLY A 14 -5.75 -21.92 1.42
CA GLY A 14 -5.05 -22.91 2.25
C GLY A 14 -3.58 -22.60 2.52
N TRP A 15 -3.01 -21.54 1.94
CA TRP A 15 -1.71 -21.01 2.36
C TRP A 15 -1.90 -20.07 3.55
N VAL A 16 -1.00 -20.15 4.55
CA VAL A 16 -1.00 -19.25 5.71
C VAL A 16 0.29 -18.43 5.69
N PRO A 17 0.21 -17.10 5.49
CA PRO A 17 -1.00 -16.32 5.24
C PRO A 17 -1.53 -16.50 3.81
N ASP A 18 -2.83 -16.32 3.59
CA ASP A 18 -3.40 -16.25 2.24
C ASP A 18 -2.71 -15.08 1.52
N GLN A 19 -2.08 -15.34 0.37
CA GLN A 19 -1.35 -14.32 -0.39
C GLN A 19 -2.26 -13.18 -0.86
N GLY A 20 -3.56 -13.43 -1.04
CA GLY A 20 -4.58 -12.40 -1.26
C GLY A 20 -4.91 -11.57 -0.01
N MET A 21 -4.58 -12.05 1.19
CA MET A 21 -4.67 -11.29 2.44
C MET A 21 -3.44 -10.42 2.66
N MET A 22 -2.27 -10.87 2.18
CA MET A 22 -1.02 -10.12 2.28
C MET A 22 -1.07 -8.75 1.60
N ILE A 23 -1.79 -8.61 0.48
CA ILE A 23 -1.93 -7.30 -0.20
C ILE A 23 -2.60 -6.25 0.70
N TRP A 24 -3.59 -6.63 1.51
CA TRP A 24 -4.29 -5.70 2.38
C TRP A 24 -3.42 -5.25 3.55
N ILE A 25 -2.69 -6.18 4.16
CA ILE A 25 -1.73 -5.89 5.23
C ILE A 25 -0.61 -5.00 4.68
N SER A 26 -0.08 -5.35 3.50
CA SER A 26 0.97 -4.58 2.82
C SER A 26 0.55 -3.15 2.50
N VAL A 27 -0.66 -2.94 1.97
CA VAL A 27 -1.12 -1.58 1.65
C VAL A 27 -1.43 -0.80 2.92
N THR A 28 -1.95 -1.45 3.97
CA THR A 28 -2.14 -0.82 5.30
C THR A 28 -0.82 -0.29 5.84
N ASP A 29 0.24 -1.12 5.83
CA ASP A 29 1.59 -0.72 6.28
C ASP A 29 2.19 0.40 5.42
N LEU A 30 1.96 0.36 4.10
CA LEU A 30 2.36 1.44 3.19
C LEU A 30 1.69 2.78 3.54
N LEU A 31 0.37 2.77 3.81
CA LEU A 31 -0.39 3.97 4.15
C LEU A 31 0.10 4.57 5.48
N ASP A 32 0.32 3.74 6.50
CA ASP A 32 0.81 4.21 7.80
C ASP A 32 2.25 4.72 7.72
N SER A 33 3.12 4.05 6.96
CA SER A 33 4.49 4.48 6.72
C SER A 33 4.55 5.84 5.99
N LEU A 34 3.72 6.02 4.96
CA LEU A 34 3.63 7.28 4.22
C LEU A 34 2.95 8.38 5.03
N HIS A 35 1.99 8.06 5.88
CA HIS A 35 1.43 9.00 6.85
C HIS A 35 2.54 9.60 7.73
N GLY A 36 3.41 8.75 8.29
CA GLY A 36 4.56 9.19 9.08
C GLY A 36 5.52 10.09 8.28
N LEU A 37 5.76 9.76 7.01
CA LEU A 37 6.63 10.54 6.13
C LEU A 37 6.03 11.92 5.79
N LEU A 38 4.75 11.96 5.42
CA LEU A 38 4.06 13.19 4.98
C LEU A 38 3.78 14.15 6.14
N THR A 39 3.55 13.62 7.34
CA THR A 39 3.42 14.43 8.56
C THR A 39 4.76 14.89 9.14
N GLY A 40 5.88 14.48 8.54
CA GLY A 40 7.23 14.82 9.01
C GLY A 40 7.66 14.09 10.28
N ARG A 41 6.88 13.08 10.75
CA ARG A 41 7.27 12.21 11.86
C ARG A 41 8.43 11.28 11.49
N SER A 42 8.59 10.97 10.20
CA SER A 42 9.73 10.23 9.68
C SER A 42 10.33 10.92 8.45
N GLY A 43 11.66 10.86 8.32
CA GLY A 43 12.37 11.35 7.12
C GLY A 43 12.45 10.32 5.99
N ASN A 44 12.13 9.06 6.28
CA ASN A 44 12.15 7.95 5.34
C ASN A 44 10.99 6.97 5.60
N ALA A 45 10.59 6.27 4.55
CA ALA A 45 9.67 5.16 4.62
C ALA A 45 10.14 4.10 3.62
N SER A 46 10.11 2.83 4.00
CA SER A 46 10.48 1.74 3.11
C SER A 46 9.39 0.70 3.16
N PHE A 47 8.91 0.32 1.99
CA PHE A 47 7.95 -0.75 1.82
C PHE A 47 8.64 -1.92 1.12
N GLY A 48 8.55 -3.09 1.71
CA GLY A 48 9.00 -4.35 1.13
C GLY A 48 7.87 -5.36 1.21
N SER A 49 7.48 -5.92 0.07
CA SER A 49 6.54 -7.04 0.08
C SER A 49 7.26 -8.27 0.62
N VAL A 50 6.67 -8.93 1.62
CA VAL A 50 7.12 -10.23 2.11
C VAL A 50 7.16 -11.20 0.92
N ASP A 51 8.25 -11.97 0.82
CA ASP A 51 8.53 -12.96 -0.24
C ASP A 51 8.67 -12.46 -1.69
N SER A 52 8.76 -11.15 -1.94
CA SER A 52 9.01 -10.64 -3.29
C SER A 52 10.29 -9.82 -3.41
N SER A 53 10.86 -9.83 -4.61
CA SER A 53 11.99 -8.96 -4.96
C SER A 53 11.63 -7.47 -5.08
N PHE A 54 10.37 -7.11 -4.80
CA PHE A 54 9.86 -5.76 -4.88
C PHE A 54 10.06 -5.01 -3.57
N SER A 55 10.88 -3.96 -3.63
CA SER A 55 11.00 -2.96 -2.58
C SER A 55 10.95 -1.56 -3.17
N ILE A 56 10.27 -0.67 -2.47
CA ILE A 56 10.17 0.75 -2.78
C ILE A 56 10.45 1.55 -1.52
N SER A 57 11.27 2.58 -1.65
CA SER A 57 11.66 3.45 -0.54
C SER A 57 11.40 4.89 -0.91
N PHE A 58 10.98 5.64 0.09
CA PHE A 58 10.59 7.02 0.02
C PHE A 58 11.49 7.80 0.96
N ARG A 59 12.03 8.91 0.45
CA ARG A 59 12.83 9.82 1.25
C ARG A 59 12.28 11.22 1.12
N ALA A 60 11.81 11.77 2.22
CA ALA A 60 11.41 13.16 2.27
C ALA A 60 12.65 14.06 2.16
N THR A 61 12.55 15.07 1.30
CA THR A 61 13.48 16.19 1.25
C THR A 61 12.73 17.48 1.63
N LYS A 62 13.42 18.62 1.62
CA LYS A 62 12.80 19.91 1.92
C LYS A 62 11.65 20.25 0.96
N THR A 63 11.76 19.87 -0.31
CA THR A 63 10.83 20.32 -1.36
C THR A 63 10.09 19.19 -2.08
N ALA A 64 10.52 17.93 -1.90
CA ALA A 64 9.99 16.80 -2.66
C ALA A 64 10.16 15.48 -1.90
N VAL A 65 9.53 14.43 -2.38
CA VAL A 65 9.78 13.05 -1.96
C VAL A 65 10.51 12.32 -3.08
N GLY A 66 11.70 11.78 -2.77
CA GLY A 66 12.42 10.89 -3.66
C GLY A 66 11.90 9.47 -3.52
N VAL A 67 11.56 8.84 -4.64
CA VAL A 67 11.08 7.46 -4.71
C VAL A 67 12.16 6.60 -5.36
N ARG A 68 12.56 5.52 -4.70
CA ARG A 68 13.57 4.58 -5.18
C ARG A 68 13.04 3.16 -5.10
N GLY A 69 13.12 2.43 -6.20
CA GLY A 69 12.95 0.99 -6.21
C GLY A 69 14.29 0.29 -6.00
N ARG A 70 14.25 -1.05 -5.97
CA ARG A 70 15.46 -1.89 -5.91
C ARG A 70 16.51 -1.51 -6.98
N CYS A 71 16.08 -1.28 -8.22
CA CYS A 71 16.99 -1.05 -9.35
C CYS A 71 17.47 0.40 -9.51
N GLY A 72 17.01 1.33 -8.65
CA GLY A 72 17.40 2.73 -8.74
C GLY A 72 16.26 3.72 -8.47
N PRO A 73 16.50 5.01 -8.72
CA PRO A 73 15.49 6.05 -8.60
C PRO A 73 14.33 5.80 -9.58
N VAL A 74 13.11 5.89 -9.05
CA VAL A 74 11.87 5.74 -9.82
C VAL A 74 11.28 7.10 -10.14
N ALA A 75 11.21 7.99 -9.16
CA ALA A 75 10.61 9.31 -9.33
C ALA A 75 11.08 10.31 -8.28
N ARG A 76 10.80 11.58 -8.53
CA ARG A 76 10.84 12.66 -7.54
C ARG A 76 9.56 13.48 -7.70
N VAL A 77 8.73 13.46 -6.67
CA VAL A 77 7.36 13.99 -6.73
C VAL A 77 7.10 14.97 -5.59
N GLY A 78 6.07 15.80 -5.76
CA GLY A 78 5.54 16.63 -4.68
C GLY A 78 4.94 15.78 -3.56
N ARG A 79 4.83 16.34 -2.35
CA ARG A 79 4.14 15.65 -1.23
C ARG A 79 2.65 15.46 -1.52
N ALA A 80 2.00 16.50 -2.05
CA ALA A 80 0.59 16.46 -2.45
C ALA A 80 0.34 15.42 -3.54
N GLU A 81 1.14 15.47 -4.61
CA GLU A 81 1.09 14.53 -5.72
C GLU A 81 1.27 13.07 -5.25
N LEU A 82 2.24 12.80 -4.37
CA LEU A 82 2.43 11.48 -3.80
C LEU A 82 1.22 11.03 -2.97
N ALA A 83 0.69 11.93 -2.14
CA ALA A 83 -0.45 11.61 -1.28
C ALA A 83 -1.70 11.30 -2.10
N GLU A 84 -2.00 12.10 -3.12
CA GLU A 84 -3.13 11.89 -4.03
C GLU A 84 -3.00 10.58 -4.81
N ALA A 85 -1.83 10.31 -5.40
CA ALA A 85 -1.61 9.09 -6.18
C ALA A 85 -1.78 7.83 -5.32
N VAL A 86 -1.26 7.84 -4.09
CA VAL A 86 -1.37 6.70 -3.17
C VAL A 86 -2.81 6.55 -2.66
N LEU A 87 -3.47 7.65 -2.32
CA LEU A 87 -4.85 7.63 -1.86
C LEU A 87 -5.77 7.07 -2.95
N SER A 88 -5.68 7.58 -4.17
CA SER A 88 -6.49 7.12 -5.30
C SER A 88 -6.29 5.63 -5.57
N ALA A 89 -5.05 5.14 -5.53
CA ALA A 89 -4.76 3.73 -5.76
C ALA A 89 -5.31 2.83 -4.64
N ALA A 90 -5.25 3.28 -3.38
CA ALA A 90 -5.81 2.56 -2.25
C ALA A 90 -7.35 2.52 -2.31
N GLU A 91 -8.00 3.63 -2.63
CA GLU A 91 -9.45 3.68 -2.82
C GLU A 91 -9.92 2.80 -3.97
N GLU A 92 -9.18 2.75 -5.08
CA GLU A 92 -9.45 1.85 -6.20
C GLU A 92 -9.36 0.39 -5.77
N LEU A 93 -8.30 0.00 -5.05
CA LEU A 93 -8.14 -1.35 -4.50
C LEU A 93 -9.31 -1.74 -3.61
N ALA A 94 -9.71 -0.86 -2.70
CA ALA A 94 -10.85 -1.05 -1.82
C ALA A 94 -12.15 -1.25 -2.61
N SER A 95 -12.45 -0.33 -3.54
CA SER A 95 -13.69 -0.36 -4.31
C SER A 95 -13.85 -1.65 -5.13
N ARG A 96 -12.75 -2.19 -5.66
CA ARG A 96 -12.77 -3.35 -6.56
C ARG A 96 -12.72 -4.68 -5.83
N HIS A 97 -12.01 -4.75 -4.71
CA HIS A 97 -11.63 -6.04 -4.13
C HIS A 97 -12.11 -6.26 -2.69
N LEU A 98 -12.50 -5.21 -1.96
CA LEU A 98 -12.88 -5.35 -0.56
C LEU A 98 -14.18 -6.15 -0.37
N CYS A 99 -15.10 -6.09 -1.34
CA CYS A 99 -16.33 -6.89 -1.33
C CYS A 99 -16.07 -8.41 -1.39
N ALA A 100 -14.89 -8.83 -1.86
CA ALA A 100 -14.49 -10.23 -1.94
C ALA A 100 -13.76 -10.72 -0.67
N VAL A 101 -13.45 -9.81 0.26
CA VAL A 101 -12.77 -10.11 1.51
C VAL A 101 -13.81 -10.59 2.54
N PRO A 102 -13.62 -11.77 3.18
CA PRO A 102 -14.56 -12.25 4.19
C PRO A 102 -14.71 -11.25 5.33
N ARG A 103 -15.94 -10.77 5.57
CA ARG A 103 -16.28 -9.75 6.60
C ARG A 103 -15.83 -10.04 8.04
N ARG A 104 -15.31 -11.24 8.31
CA ARG A 104 -14.85 -11.68 9.63
C ARG A 104 -13.35 -11.48 9.86
N ASP A 105 -12.59 -11.02 8.87
CA ASP A 105 -11.21 -10.61 9.11
C ASP A 105 -11.12 -9.19 9.70
N GLY A 106 -10.25 -9.01 10.71
CA GLY A 106 -9.93 -7.67 11.23
C GLY A 106 -9.20 -6.80 10.20
N VAL A 107 -8.66 -7.42 9.16
CA VAL A 107 -7.89 -6.78 8.08
C VAL A 107 -8.71 -5.73 7.35
N THR A 108 -10.00 -6.00 7.08
CA THR A 108 -10.90 -5.01 6.46
C THR A 108 -11.02 -3.74 7.31
N HIS A 109 -11.17 -3.88 8.63
CA HIS A 109 -11.28 -2.75 9.55
C HIS A 109 -9.98 -1.97 9.67
N ASP A 110 -8.86 -2.67 9.77
CA ASP A 110 -7.52 -2.07 9.87
C ASP A 110 -7.17 -1.28 8.61
N TYR A 111 -7.47 -1.86 7.44
CA TYR A 111 -7.28 -1.20 6.15
C TYR A 111 -8.12 0.08 6.04
N MET A 112 -9.41 0.03 6.36
CA MET A 112 -10.29 1.20 6.31
C MET A 112 -9.84 2.30 7.28
N SER A 113 -9.41 1.90 8.48
CA SER A 113 -8.88 2.82 9.48
C SER A 113 -7.60 3.53 9.01
N ALA A 114 -6.70 2.81 8.35
CA ALA A 114 -5.50 3.38 7.75
C ALA A 114 -5.83 4.30 6.57
N LEU A 115 -6.79 3.91 5.73
CA LEU A 115 -7.26 4.72 4.60
C LEU A 115 -7.84 6.06 5.06
N ASP A 116 -8.72 6.06 6.07
CA ASP A 116 -9.33 7.28 6.60
C ASP A 116 -8.28 8.20 7.25
N ARG A 117 -7.31 7.62 7.97
CA ARG A 117 -6.18 8.39 8.50
C ARG A 117 -5.34 9.02 7.39
N PHE A 118 -5.13 8.27 6.30
CA PHE A 118 -4.35 8.74 5.16
C PHE A 118 -5.09 9.84 4.38
N ARG A 119 -6.42 9.76 4.23
CA ARG A 119 -7.25 10.83 3.65
C ARG A 119 -7.04 12.18 4.35
N LEU A 120 -7.16 12.19 5.67
CA LEU A 120 -6.90 13.39 6.50
C LEU A 120 -5.47 13.94 6.33
N THR A 121 -4.54 13.08 5.91
CA THR A 121 -3.14 13.47 5.67
C THR A 121 -2.96 14.08 4.30
N ALA A 122 -3.59 13.48 3.29
CA ALA A 122 -3.59 13.97 1.91
C ALA A 122 -4.22 15.36 1.82
N GLU A 123 -5.34 15.59 2.49
CA GLU A 123 -6.00 16.90 2.59
C GLU A 123 -5.09 18.00 3.15
N ARG A 124 -4.13 17.65 4.02
CA ARG A 124 -3.16 18.60 4.60
C ARG A 124 -1.96 18.88 3.71
N GLN A 125 -1.82 18.16 2.59
CA GLN A 125 -0.76 18.42 1.61
C GLN A 125 -1.21 19.37 0.49
N CYS A 126 -2.53 19.55 0.31
CA CYS A 126 -3.14 20.54 -0.57
C CYS A 126 -3.07 21.96 0.03
#